data_AF-A0A8K1DB58-F1
#
_entry.id   AF-A0A8K1DB58-F1
#
_cell.length_a   1.000
_cell.length_b   1.000
_cell.length_c   1.000
_cell.angle_alpha   90.00
_cell.angle_beta   90.00
_cell.angle_gamma   90.00
#
_symmetry.space_group_name_H-M   'P 1'
#
loop_
_entity.id
_entity.type
_entity.pdbx_description
1 polymer ?
#
loop_
_entity_poly.entity_id
_entity_poly.type
_entity_poly.pdbx_seq_one_letter_code
_entity_poly.pdbx_strand_id
1 'polypeptide(L)' 'MVSISGSKKLKRQMAPLFWGITRKDKRFVVTVKPGGHKKSLSIPTAVFVRDTLKLADTLREVKSVIYGGKIHS' A
#
# COMPACT_ATOMS: atom_id res chain seq x y z
N MET A 1 9.84 29.27 8.32
CA MET A 1 9.37 28.20 7.40
C MET A 1 8.78 27.09 8.25
N VAL A 2 7.45 26.92 8.27
CA VAL A 2 6.79 25.91 9.12
C VAL A 2 6.98 24.53 8.50
N SER A 3 7.78 23.67 9.14
CA SER A 3 7.88 22.28 8.74
C SER A 3 6.67 21.53 9.32
N ILE A 4 5.72 21.20 8.45
CA ILE A 4 4.61 20.33 8.84
C ILE A 4 5.20 18.92 8.98
N SER A 5 5.27 18.44 10.22
CA SER A 5 5.71 17.09 10.56
C SER A 5 5.04 16.06 9.64
N GLY A 6 5.87 15.13 9.13
CA GLY A 6 5.62 14.34 7.92
C GLY A 6 4.19 13.84 7.71
N SER A 7 3.69 13.99 6.48
CA SER A 7 2.38 13.47 6.08
C SER A 7 2.32 11.95 6.23
N LYS A 8 1.49 11.46 7.16
CA LYS A 8 1.23 10.02 7.41
C LYS A 8 0.55 9.30 6.24
N LYS A 9 -0.05 10.04 5.29
CA LYS A 9 -0.86 9.51 4.19
C LYS A 9 -0.16 9.72 2.85
N LEU A 10 -0.06 8.65 2.06
CA LEU A 10 0.48 8.70 0.70
C LEU A 10 -0.66 8.94 -0.31
N LYS A 11 -0.56 10.03 -1.10
CA LYS A 11 -1.46 10.23 -2.26
C LYS A 11 -1.19 9.14 -3.28
N ARG A 12 -2.24 8.57 -3.89
CA ARG A 12 -2.12 7.46 -4.84
C ARG A 12 -1.36 7.86 -6.12
N GLN A 13 -1.41 9.13 -6.51
CA GLN A 13 -0.63 9.69 -7.62
C GLN A 13 0.89 9.62 -7.39
N MET A 14 1.33 9.63 -6.13
CA MET A 14 2.74 9.55 -5.73
C MET A 14 3.20 8.10 -5.52
N ALA A 15 2.34 7.12 -5.80
CA ALA A 15 2.74 5.73 -5.74
C ALA A 15 3.71 5.39 -6.89
N PRO A 16 4.73 4.56 -6.63
CA PRO A 16 5.63 4.06 -7.66
C PRO A 16 4.87 3.36 -8.80
N LEU A 17 5.41 3.46 -10.02
CA LEU A 17 4.81 2.85 -11.21
C LEU A 17 4.77 1.32 -11.13
N PHE A 18 5.79 0.71 -10.52
CA PHE A 18 5.93 -0.74 -10.42
C PHE A 18 4.86 -1.42 -9.56
N TRP A 19 4.05 -0.67 -8.79
CA TRP A 19 2.94 -1.23 -8.02
C TRP A 19 1.76 -1.67 -8.90
N GLY A 20 1.73 -1.27 -10.18
CA GLY A 20 0.66 -1.67 -11.11
C GLY A 20 -0.72 -1.12 -10.76
N ILE A 21 -0.80 -0.04 -9.98
CA ILE A 21 -2.08 0.50 -9.50
C ILE A 21 -2.64 1.61 -10.39
N THR A 22 -3.97 1.59 -10.55
CA THR A 22 -4.75 2.67 -11.18
C THR A 22 -4.67 3.97 -10.38
N ARG A 23 -4.01 5.01 -10.89
CA ARG A 23 -3.81 6.27 -10.13
C ARG A 23 -5.08 7.12 -9.95
N LYS A 24 -6.15 6.84 -10.70
CA LYS A 24 -7.37 7.67 -10.76
C LYS A 24 -8.51 7.22 -9.84
N ASP A 25 -8.50 6.00 -9.31
CA ASP A 25 -9.67 5.46 -8.59
C ASP A 25 -9.89 6.07 -7.19
N LYS A 26 -8.86 5.98 -6.33
CA LYS A 26 -8.94 6.43 -4.93
C LYS A 26 -7.87 7.46 -4.63
N ARG A 27 -8.19 8.44 -3.78
CA ARG A 27 -7.27 9.56 -3.44
C ARG A 27 -5.99 9.10 -2.73
N PHE A 28 -6.09 8.12 -1.84
CA PHE A 28 -4.98 7.66 -0.99
C PHE A 28 -4.69 6.17 -1.18
N VAL A 29 -3.44 5.80 -0.94
CA VAL A 29 -2.97 4.41 -0.95
C VAL A 29 -2.38 4.05 0.41
N VAL A 30 -2.40 2.76 0.75
CA VAL A 30 -1.69 2.24 1.92
C VAL A 30 -0.20 2.54 1.74
N THR A 31 0.40 3.25 2.70
CA THR A 31 1.84 3.48 2.69
C THR A 31 2.58 2.22 3.12
N VAL A 32 3.78 2.02 2.59
CA VAL A 32 4.70 1.01 3.11
C VAL A 32 4.99 1.30 4.58
N LYS A 33 4.96 0.26 5.41
CA LYS A 33 5.44 0.33 6.79
C LYS A 33 6.97 0.37 6.76
N PRO A 34 7.63 1.21 7.58
CA PRO A 34 9.09 1.17 7.69
C PRO A 34 9.53 -0.25 8.09
N GLY A 35 10.51 -0.79 7.37
CA GLY A 35 10.99 -2.17 7.52
C GLY A 35 12.31 -2.36 6.78
N GLY A 36 12.69 -3.61 6.48
CA GLY A 36 14.00 -3.96 5.93
C GLY A 36 14.33 -3.36 4.55
N HIS A 37 13.33 -2.90 3.80
CA HIS A 37 13.51 -2.34 2.47
C HIS A 37 13.13 -0.86 2.39
N LYS A 38 13.88 -0.09 1.59
CA LYS A 38 13.63 1.34 1.32
C LYS A 38 12.29 1.51 0.60
N LYS A 39 11.59 2.62 0.89
CA LYS A 39 10.27 2.95 0.32
C LYS A 39 10.19 2.90 -1.22
N SER A 40 11.29 3.15 -1.92
CA SER A 40 11.36 3.08 -3.38
C SER A 40 11.36 1.66 -3.95
N LEU A 41 11.71 0.66 -3.13
CA LEU A 41 11.81 -0.76 -3.51
C LEU A 41 10.76 -1.64 -2.80
N SER A 42 10.00 -1.06 -1.87
CA SER A 42 8.98 -1.77 -1.09
C SER A 42 7.60 -1.62 -1.72
N ILE A 43 6.82 -2.71 -1.69
CA ILE A 43 5.37 -2.71 -1.95
C ILE A 43 4.64 -3.02 -0.64
N PRO A 44 3.55 -2.31 -0.30
CA PRO A 44 2.70 -2.70 0.81
C PRO A 44 2.03 -4.03 0.52
N THR A 45 2.07 -4.98 1.45
CA THR A 45 1.44 -6.31 1.31
C THR A 45 -0.03 -6.20 0.91
N ALA A 46 -0.76 -5.22 1.45
CA ALA A 46 -2.15 -5.00 1.10
C ALA A 46 -2.38 -4.60 -0.37
N VAL A 47 -1.43 -3.87 -0.97
CA VAL A 47 -1.46 -3.51 -2.40
C VAL A 47 -1.06 -4.71 -3.24
N PHE A 48 -0.04 -5.46 -2.81
CA PHE A 48 0.38 -6.68 -3.49
C PHE A 48 -0.76 -7.69 -3.63
N VAL A 49 -1.43 -8.02 -2.53
CA VAL A 49 -2.52 -9.02 -2.52
C VAL A 49 -3.71 -8.62 -3.38
N ARG A 50 -4.07 -7.33 -3.35
CA ARG A 50 -5.20 -6.81 -4.13
C ARG A 50 -4.88 -6.70 -5.62
N ASP A 51 -3.79 -6.01 -5.95
CA ASP A 51 -3.56 -5.54 -7.31
C ASP A 51 -2.70 -6.51 -8.13
N THR A 52 -1.75 -7.22 -7.51
CA THR A 52 -0.87 -8.18 -8.22
C THR A 52 -1.43 -9.60 -8.22
N LEU A 53 -1.87 -10.09 -7.06
CA LEU A 53 -2.40 -11.45 -6.92
C LEU A 53 -3.90 -11.54 -7.19
N LYS A 54 -4.62 -10.41 -7.20
CA LYS A 54 -6.08 -10.33 -7.42
C LYS A 54 -6.88 -11.31 -6.56
N LEU A 55 -6.44 -11.52 -5.32
CA LEU A 55 -7.07 -12.47 -4.38
C LEU A 55 -8.27 -11.86 -3.64
N ALA A 56 -8.41 -10.54 -3.69
CA ALA A 56 -9.48 -9.81 -3.03
C ALA A 56 -9.71 -8.47 -3.73
N ASP A 57 -10.95 -8.01 -3.80
CA ASP A 57 -11.33 -6.76 -4.46
C ASP A 57 -11.31 -5.58 -3.49
N THR A 58 -11.62 -5.85 -2.21
CA THR A 58 -11.73 -4.81 -1.19
C THR A 58 -10.57 -4.81 -0.21
N LEU A 59 -10.22 -3.63 0.31
CA LEU A 59 -9.24 -3.52 1.39
C LEU A 59 -9.70 -4.22 2.69
N ARG A 60 -11.01 -4.41 2.89
CA ARG A 60 -11.55 -5.09 4.07
C ARG A 60 -11.21 -6.58 4.02
N GLU A 61 -11.45 -7.23 2.88
CA GLU A 61 -11.08 -8.63 2.67
C GLU A 61 -9.58 -8.84 2.76
N VAL A 62 -8.79 -7.96 2.13
CA VAL A 62 -7.32 -8.02 2.21
C VAL A 62 -6.84 -7.95 3.66
N LYS A 63 -7.41 -7.05 4.48
CA LYS A 63 -7.10 -6.98 5.92
C LYS A 63 -7.46 -8.29 6.61
N SER A 64 -8.64 -8.84 6.36
CA SER A 64 -9.04 -10.13 6.95
C SER A 64 -8.09 -11.27 6.57
N VAL A 65 -7.59 -11.30 5.33
CA VAL A 65 -6.61 -12.31 4.88
C VAL A 65 -5.27 -12.15 5.59
N ILE A 66 -4.78 -10.92 5.74
CA ILE A 66 -3.52 -10.63 6.44
C ILE A 66 -3.64 -10.96 7.93
N TYR A 67 -4.70 -10.52 8.60
CA TYR A 67 -4.92 -10.80 10.02
C TYR A 67 -5.26 -12.26 10.30
N GLY A 68 -5.85 -12.97 9.32
CA GLY A 68 -6.10 -14.40 9.39
C GLY A 68 -4.84 -15.27 9.29
N GLY A 69 -3.64 -14.69 9.30
CA GLY A 69 -2.37 -15.40 9.35
C GLY A 69 -1.95 -16.07 8.03
N LYS A 70 -2.74 -15.94 6.96
CA LYS A 70 -2.45 -16.55 5.66
C LYS A 70 -1.25 -15.91 4.95
N ILE A 71 -0.88 -14.69 5.34
CA ILE A 71 0.20 -13.91 4.72
C ILE A 71 1.02 -13.27 5.84
N HIS A 72 2.32 -13.56 5.89
CA HIS A 72 3.29 -12.92 6.79
C HIS A 72 4.16 -11.92 6.01
N SER A 73 4.49 -10.79 6.64
CA SER A 73 5.23 -9.65 6.08
C SER A 73 6.67 -9.57 6.54
#